data_AF-A0A392UW89-F1
#
_entry.id   AF-A0A392UW89-F1
#
_cell.length_a   1.000
_cell.length_b   1.000
_cell.length_c   1.000
_cell.angle_alpha   90.00
_cell.angle_beta   90.00
_cell.angle_gamma   90.00
#
_symmetry.space_group_name_H-M   'P 1'
#
loop_
_entity.id
_entity.type
_entity.pdbx_description
1 polymer ?
#
loop_
_entity_poly.entity_id
_entity_poly.type
_entity_poly.pdbx_seq_one_letter_code
_entity_poly.pdbx_strand_id
1 'polypeptide(L)' 'MSSEELAGLEKLRAYVNGFVPARCVNREGDPVFDAKGNERV' A
#
# COMPACT_ATOMS: atom_id res chain seq x y z
N MET A 1 -9.83 -21.01 16.29
CA MET A 1 -9.65 -19.55 16.22
C MET A 1 -10.78 -18.91 17.01
N SER A 2 -10.44 -17.95 17.87
CA SER A 2 -11.42 -17.19 18.64
C SER A 2 -12.15 -16.18 17.74
N SER A 3 -13.25 -15.63 18.24
CA SER A 3 -13.97 -14.56 17.56
C SER A 3 -13.13 -13.29 17.44
N GLU A 4 -12.27 -12.99 18.42
CA GLU A 4 -11.36 -11.84 18.34
C GLU A 4 -10.29 -12.01 17.26
N GLU A 5 -9.75 -13.22 17.09
CA GLU A 5 -8.76 -13.51 16.05
C GLU A 5 -9.35 -13.30 14.64
N LEU A 6 -10.59 -13.75 14.42
CA LEU A 6 -11.31 -13.55 13.16
C LEU A 6 -11.59 -12.07 12.90
N ALA A 7 -12.06 -11.33 13.91
CA ALA A 7 -12.29 -9.88 13.78
C ALA A 7 -10.99 -9.11 13.51
N GLY A 8 -9.87 -9.55 14.08
CA GLY A 8 -8.54 -9.01 13.81
C GLY A 8 -8.12 -9.22 12.35
N LEU A 9 -8.33 -10.42 11.81
CA LEU A 9 -8.03 -10.74 10.42
C LEU A 9 -8.92 -9.96 9.44
N GLU A 10 -10.19 -9.77 9.74
CA GLU A 10 -11.09 -8.96 8.91
C GLU A 10 -10.65 -7.50 8.86
N LYS A 11 -10.22 -6.92 10.00
CA LYS A 11 -9.66 -5.57 10.05
C LYS A 11 -8.37 -5.47 9.24
N LEU A 12 -7.48 -6.45 9.34
CA LEU A 12 -6.25 -6.49 8.56
C LEU A 12 -6.55 -6.58 7.06
N ARG A 13 -7.51 -7.42 6.69
CA ARG A 13 -7.97 -7.54 5.30
C ARG A 13 -8.54 -6.22 4.77
N ALA A 14 -9.36 -5.54 5.57
CA ALA A 14 -9.90 -4.23 5.20
C ALA A 14 -8.80 -3.17 5.03
N TYR A 15 -7.80 -3.16 5.93
CA TYR A 15 -6.64 -2.27 5.82
C TYR A 15 -5.85 -2.51 4.52
N VAL A 16 -5.51 -3.76 4.22
CA VAL A 16 -4.74 -4.11 3.02
C VAL A 16 -5.52 -3.81 1.74
N ASN A 17 -6.82 -4.12 1.71
CA ASN A 17 -7.67 -3.85 0.55
C ASN A 17 -7.90 -2.34 0.31
N GLY A 18 -7.88 -1.53 1.38
CA GLY A 18 -8.02 -0.08 1.30
C GLY A 18 -6.69 0.66 1.15
N PHE A 19 -5.56 -0.05 1.21
CA PHE A 19 -4.25 0.56 1.14
C PHE A 19 -3.96 1.06 -0.28
N VAL A 20 -3.87 2.38 -0.44
CA VAL A 20 -3.36 3.02 -1.65
C VAL A 20 -1.89 3.36 -1.39
N PRO A 21 -0.94 2.77 -2.12
CA PRO A 21 0.46 3.11 -1.96
C PRO A 21 0.65 4.62 -2.19
N ALA A 22 1.48 5.24 -1.34
CA ALA A 22 1.92 6.61 -1.62
C ALA A 22 2.82 6.60 -2.86
N ARG A 23 2.57 7.52 -3.79
CA ARG A 23 3.40 7.74 -4.99
C ARG A 23 4.87 7.77 -4.59
N CYS A 24 5.71 6.94 -5.22
CA CYS A 24 7.14 6.98 -4.99
C CYS A 24 7.69 8.28 -5.57
N VAL A 25 8.13 9.20 -4.70
CA VAL A 25 8.68 10.50 -5.09
C VAL A 25 10.13 10.65 -4.64
N ASN A 26 10.91 11.45 -5.37
CA ASN A 26 12.25 11.86 -4.99
C ASN A 26 12.19 12.89 -3.83
N ARG A 27 13.35 13.44 -3.46
CA ARG A 27 13.45 14.41 -2.34
C ARG A 27 12.73 15.74 -2.65
N GLU A 28 12.60 16.05 -3.93
CA GLU A 28 11.97 17.25 -4.48
C GLU A 28 10.45 17.08 -4.66
N GLY A 29 9.93 15.86 -4.51
CA GLY A 29 8.52 15.53 -4.68
C GLY A 29 8.13 15.07 -6.10
N ASP A 30 9.10 14.91 -6.99
CA ASP A 30 8.86 14.41 -8.35
C ASP A 30 8.69 12.90 -8.38
N PRO A 31 7.91 12.36 -9.33
CA PRO A 31 7.67 10.92 -9.44
C PRO A 31 8.95 10.18 -9.82
N VAL A 32 9.20 9.05 -9.18
CA VAL A 32 10.32 8.16 -9.53
C VAL A 32 9.86 7.17 -10.59
N PHE A 33 10.60 7.07 -11.69
CA PHE A 33 10.31 6.13 -12.77
C PHE A 33 11.24 4.91 -12.72
N ASP A 34 10.75 3.77 -13.19
CA ASP A 34 11.54 2.57 -13.41
C ASP A 34 12.39 2.67 -14.70
N ALA A 35 13.24 1.68 -14.95
CA ALA A 35 14.09 1.65 -16.15
C ALA A 35 13.31 1.55 -17.48
N LYS A 36 12.01 1.24 -17.43
CA LYS A 36 11.10 1.18 -18.58
C LYS A 36 10.28 2.47 -18.74
N GLY A 37 10.45 3.44 -17.85
CA GLY A 37 9.72 4.71 -17.86
C GLY A 37 8.34 4.63 -17.20
N ASN A 38 8.01 3.56 -16.47
CA ASN A 38 6.78 3.49 -15.70
C ASN A 38 6.98 4.16 -14.35
N GLU A 39 5.96 4.86 -13.86
CA GLU A 39 5.97 5.41 -12.52
C GLU A 39 6.05 4.29 -11.48
N ARG A 40 6.92 4.45 -10.49
CA ARG A 40 6.98 3.56 -9.34
C ARG A 40 5.85 3.94 -8.40
N VAL A 41 4.85 3.08 -8.34
CA VAL A 41 3.74 3.15 -7.37
C VAL A 41 4.16 2.48 -6.07
#